data_AF-A0A1H4VHJ9-F1
#
_entry.id   AF-A0A1H4VHJ9-F1
#
_cell.length_a   1.000
_cell.length_b   1.000
_cell.length_c   1.000
_cell.angle_alpha   90.00
_cell.angle_beta   90.00
_cell.angle_gamma   90.00
#
_symmetry.space_group_name_H-M   'P 1'
#
loop_
_entity.id
_entity.type
_entity.pdbx_description
1 polymer ?
#
loop_
_entity_poly.entity_id
_entity_poly.type
_entity_poly.pdbx_seq_one_letter_code
_entity_poly.pdbx_strand_id
1 'polypeptide(L)'
;MTIELAHDDRRIDIPDHRRCPRGHTWVTSVRDKFGCPWCSKRKPKPGGGIDATHPAIAQRWSPTNGYPASLVTAQANRYGWFTCAEHDHEFVGIVSSIVSRGASCAVCAGRQIRAGFNDLATLHPDVAAFWHPDNPLRADEVAPFSHDVYRWLCSGCGFTWSQSVAKRVRAGGNCAGCAGRTLAPGVNDFASRHPVEAAEWDSSNDRRPDEVLEHSGYRATWRCRVHTNFTWKASVANRADGTGCPVCGGQLVVVGLNDLPTTHPRVHAKWSLARNDIDPFAVSANSGVIAWWDCDVHGPYQRRIETRARGHGCAECSTAGTSHGERELQAFVAEITGDGGSISRYRGIPGVREVDVFVPARSIAIEYNGVYWHSDRGGNGRDRNYHRDKYRRCKEAGVQLIQVWEDDWRTRRDAVESTLRAKLGVATRDGRIAARACEVVRPPRLEVQDLLERHHIQGRRDGTLYLGLRRPRGDLVAAMVVTRTKLTWTIDRYATAALVPGGFGKLLAELRRHVAASGGGKLVTFSDNEISDGALYAATGFTAGREIPPDYAYVAGIERVHKFNYRRARFRSDPALEYREELSESELARLNKLHRVWDSGKVRWGMEIPARGA
;
A
#
# COMPACT_ATOMS: atom_id res chain seq x y z
N MET A 1 -78.30 -57.92 14.61
CA MET A 1 -77.66 -58.26 15.89
C MET A 1 -78.36 -57.48 16.98
N THR A 2 -79.07 -58.22 17.81
CA THR A 2 -79.80 -57.82 19.01
C THR A 2 -78.85 -57.18 20.01
N ILE A 3 -79.15 -55.95 20.47
CA ILE A 3 -78.59 -55.41 21.70
C ILE A 3 -79.73 -54.71 22.45
N GLU A 4 -79.77 -54.98 23.74
CA GLU A 4 -80.91 -54.88 24.65
C GLU A 4 -81.37 -53.44 24.91
N LEU A 5 -82.69 -53.29 25.00
CA LEU A 5 -83.32 -52.13 25.64
C LEU A 5 -82.99 -52.18 27.13
N ALA A 6 -82.01 -51.38 27.56
CA ALA A 6 -81.86 -51.04 28.97
C ALA A 6 -83.03 -50.13 29.36
N HIS A 7 -83.84 -50.59 30.31
CA HIS A 7 -84.84 -49.78 31.01
C HIS A 7 -84.16 -48.58 31.70
N ASP A 8 -84.16 -47.42 31.05
CA ASP A 8 -83.92 -46.14 31.71
C ASP A 8 -85.23 -45.72 32.39
N ASP A 9 -85.32 -46.06 33.67
CA ASP A 9 -86.36 -45.67 34.61
C ASP A 9 -86.31 -44.15 34.82
N ARG A 10 -86.62 -43.37 33.77
CA ARG A 10 -86.85 -41.93 33.82
C ARG A 10 -88.12 -41.66 34.58
N ARG A 11 -88.02 -41.81 35.89
CA ARG A 11 -89.04 -41.36 36.85
C ARG A 11 -89.29 -39.89 36.56
N ILE A 12 -90.51 -39.60 36.09
CA ILE A 12 -91.04 -38.26 35.94
C ILE A 12 -90.88 -37.59 37.30
N ASP A 13 -89.94 -36.64 37.38
CA ASP A 13 -89.72 -35.87 38.59
C ASP A 13 -90.91 -34.91 38.70
N ILE A 14 -91.91 -35.31 39.48
CA ILE A 14 -93.17 -34.56 39.57
C ILE A 14 -92.83 -33.18 40.15
N PRO A 15 -93.07 -32.08 39.39
CA PRO A 15 -92.81 -30.74 39.88
C PRO A 15 -93.73 -30.43 41.07
N ASP A 16 -93.12 -30.19 42.22
CA ASP A 16 -93.78 -29.85 43.47
C ASP A 16 -93.74 -28.33 43.66
N HIS A 17 -94.92 -27.70 43.65
CA HIS A 17 -95.11 -26.27 43.85
C HIS A 17 -95.18 -25.96 45.34
N ARG A 18 -94.09 -25.47 45.91
CA ARG A 18 -93.99 -25.14 47.33
C ARG A 18 -94.14 -23.65 47.58
N ARG A 19 -94.77 -23.28 48.70
CA ARG A 19 -94.85 -21.92 49.22
C ARG A 19 -94.35 -21.86 50.66
N CYS A 20 -93.57 -20.83 51.00
CA CYS A 20 -93.07 -20.64 52.37
C CYS A 20 -93.89 -19.59 53.14
N PRO A 21 -93.78 -19.54 54.48
CA PRO A 21 -94.49 -18.55 55.31
C PRO A 21 -94.18 -17.08 54.96
N ARG A 22 -93.04 -16.82 54.33
CA ARG A 22 -92.66 -15.48 53.83
C ARG A 22 -93.20 -15.17 52.43
N GLY A 23 -94.14 -15.98 51.93
CA GLY A 23 -94.85 -15.73 50.67
C GLY A 23 -94.15 -16.24 49.41
N HIS A 24 -92.87 -16.61 49.44
CA HIS A 24 -92.16 -17.11 48.25
C HIS A 24 -92.73 -18.44 47.73
N THR A 25 -92.86 -18.57 46.42
CA THR A 25 -93.33 -19.78 45.71
C THR A 25 -92.22 -20.33 44.79
N TRP A 26 -91.90 -21.62 44.85
CA TRP A 26 -90.94 -22.28 43.96
C TRP A 26 -91.43 -23.65 43.50
N VAL A 27 -90.89 -24.11 42.37
CA VAL A 27 -91.03 -25.48 41.88
C VAL A 27 -89.76 -26.25 42.23
N THR A 28 -89.90 -27.46 42.75
CA THR A 28 -88.79 -28.38 43.00
C THR A 28 -89.22 -29.83 42.81
N SER A 29 -88.30 -30.80 42.96
CA SER A 29 -88.65 -32.22 43.02
C SER A 29 -89.29 -32.56 44.36
N VAL A 30 -90.25 -33.49 44.38
CA VAL A 30 -90.77 -34.09 45.63
C VAL A 30 -89.67 -34.67 46.53
N ARG A 31 -88.52 -35.07 45.96
CA ARG A 31 -87.36 -35.60 46.69
C ARG A 31 -86.50 -34.52 47.32
N ASP A 32 -86.68 -33.27 46.92
CA ASP A 32 -85.92 -32.16 47.46
C ASP A 32 -86.30 -31.92 48.92
N LYS A 33 -85.41 -32.29 49.85
CA LYS A 33 -85.58 -32.08 51.30
C LYS A 33 -85.24 -30.65 51.72
N PHE A 34 -84.80 -29.83 50.79
CA PHE A 34 -84.37 -28.48 51.05
C PHE A 34 -85.58 -27.54 51.12
N GLY A 35 -85.75 -26.85 52.27
CA GLY A 35 -86.77 -25.82 52.44
C GLY A 35 -86.57 -24.60 51.51
N CYS A 36 -87.44 -23.61 51.61
CA CYS A 36 -87.47 -22.42 50.73
C CYS A 36 -86.07 -21.92 50.31
N PRO A 37 -85.72 -21.96 49.02
CA PRO A 37 -84.38 -21.65 48.54
C PRO A 37 -83.99 -20.19 48.84
N TRP A 38 -84.98 -19.30 49.00
CA TRP A 38 -84.78 -17.90 49.37
C TRP A 38 -84.62 -17.67 50.87
N CYS A 39 -85.41 -18.34 51.71
CA CYS A 39 -85.26 -18.24 53.17
C CYS A 39 -83.96 -18.89 53.66
N SER A 40 -83.54 -19.97 52.98
CA SER A 40 -82.28 -20.68 53.23
C SER A 40 -81.07 -20.00 52.58
N LYS A 41 -81.26 -18.86 51.88
CA LYS A 41 -80.22 -18.10 51.16
C LYS A 41 -79.46 -18.91 50.09
N ARG A 42 -80.01 -20.05 49.64
CA ARG A 42 -79.46 -20.86 48.54
C ARG A 42 -79.69 -20.24 47.16
N LYS A 43 -80.77 -19.47 47.01
CA LYS A 43 -81.03 -18.62 45.84
C LYS A 43 -81.23 -17.17 46.28
N PRO A 44 -80.82 -16.18 45.47
CA PRO A 44 -81.18 -14.79 45.66
C PRO A 44 -82.70 -14.65 45.70
N LYS A 45 -83.25 -13.82 46.60
CA LYS A 45 -84.68 -13.47 46.61
C LYS A 45 -85.14 -13.08 45.19
N PRO A 46 -86.41 -13.29 44.79
CA PRO A 46 -86.88 -12.84 43.48
C PRO A 46 -86.51 -11.38 43.22
N GLY A 47 -85.89 -11.08 42.08
CA GLY A 47 -85.34 -9.75 41.75
C GLY A 47 -84.01 -9.37 42.42
N GLY A 48 -83.40 -10.26 43.21
CA GLY A 48 -82.13 -10.05 43.91
C GLY A 48 -80.89 -10.64 43.24
N GLY A 49 -81.07 -11.25 42.06
CA GLY A 49 -79.97 -11.72 41.22
C GLY A 49 -79.19 -10.56 40.60
N ILE A 50 -77.98 -10.83 40.08
CA ILE A 50 -77.18 -9.83 39.37
C ILE A 50 -77.92 -9.33 38.12
N ASP A 51 -78.70 -10.19 37.47
CA ASP A 51 -79.54 -9.86 36.29
C ASP A 51 -80.56 -8.74 36.56
N ALA A 52 -81.23 -8.79 37.71
CA ALA A 52 -82.23 -7.80 38.09
C ALA A 52 -81.60 -6.55 38.73
N THR A 53 -80.52 -6.71 39.50
CA THR A 53 -79.92 -5.61 40.27
C THR A 53 -78.83 -4.85 39.52
N HIS A 54 -78.11 -5.52 38.62
CA HIS A 54 -76.98 -4.96 37.85
C HIS A 54 -76.97 -5.52 36.41
N PRO A 55 -77.97 -5.16 35.57
CA PRO A 55 -78.15 -5.74 34.23
C PRO A 55 -76.92 -5.67 33.33
N ALA A 56 -76.16 -4.57 33.37
CA ALA A 56 -74.92 -4.41 32.60
C ALA A 56 -73.80 -5.39 33.01
N ILE A 57 -73.74 -5.77 34.30
CA ILE A 57 -72.80 -6.79 34.78
C ILE A 57 -73.31 -8.19 34.44
N ALA A 58 -74.62 -8.41 34.46
CA ALA A 58 -75.22 -9.69 34.08
C ALA A 58 -75.04 -10.02 32.60
N GLN A 59 -75.08 -9.02 31.71
CA GLN A 59 -74.74 -9.20 30.28
C GLN A 59 -73.30 -9.68 30.07
N ARG A 60 -72.43 -9.36 31.02
CA ARG A 60 -71.03 -9.77 31.04
C ARG A 60 -70.80 -11.06 31.81
N TRP A 61 -71.85 -11.73 32.28
CA TRP A 61 -71.73 -13.00 32.98
C TRP A 61 -71.36 -14.10 31.99
N SER A 62 -70.20 -14.72 32.16
CA SER A 62 -69.71 -15.71 31.19
C SER A 62 -70.51 -17.01 31.24
N PRO A 63 -70.78 -17.65 30.08
CA PRO A 63 -71.32 -19.02 30.01
C PRO A 63 -70.48 -20.07 30.74
N THR A 64 -69.16 -19.84 30.89
CA THR A 64 -68.19 -20.72 31.59
C THR A 64 -68.56 -20.95 33.05
N ASN A 65 -69.37 -20.08 33.66
CA ASN A 65 -69.89 -20.32 35.00
C ASN A 65 -70.83 -21.54 35.07
N GLY A 66 -71.48 -21.92 33.97
CA GLY A 66 -72.40 -23.07 33.92
C GLY A 66 -73.79 -22.83 34.55
N TYR A 67 -74.09 -21.61 34.97
CA TYR A 67 -75.40 -21.21 35.53
C TYR A 67 -75.64 -19.70 35.32
N PRO A 68 -76.91 -19.24 35.28
CA PRO A 68 -77.24 -17.85 34.98
C PRO A 68 -76.92 -16.89 36.13
N ALA A 69 -76.64 -15.62 35.80
CA ALA A 69 -76.35 -14.56 36.77
C ALA A 69 -77.51 -14.30 37.75
N SER A 70 -78.72 -14.73 37.41
CA SER A 70 -79.93 -14.68 38.26
C SER A 70 -79.83 -15.51 39.55
N LEU A 71 -78.88 -16.46 39.62
CA LEU A 71 -78.66 -17.29 40.79
C LEU A 71 -77.57 -16.77 41.74
N VAL A 72 -76.98 -15.61 41.45
CA VAL A 72 -75.91 -15.01 42.27
C VAL A 72 -76.35 -13.63 42.73
N THR A 73 -76.08 -13.27 43.99
CA THR A 73 -76.31 -11.91 44.50
C THR A 73 -75.10 -11.01 44.24
N ALA A 74 -75.33 -9.70 44.11
CA ALA A 74 -74.29 -8.69 43.94
C ALA A 74 -73.21 -8.69 45.05
N GLN A 75 -73.53 -9.14 46.26
CA GLN A 75 -72.60 -9.19 47.40
C GLN A 75 -71.88 -10.54 47.55
N ALA A 76 -72.04 -11.47 46.59
CA ALA A 76 -71.42 -12.78 46.69
C ALA A 76 -69.88 -12.67 46.73
N ASN A 77 -69.28 -13.19 47.80
CA ASN A 77 -67.82 -13.23 47.95
C ASN A 77 -67.25 -14.52 47.36
N ARG A 78 -67.50 -14.75 46.07
CA ARG A 78 -67.00 -15.91 45.33
C ARG A 78 -66.52 -15.50 43.96
N TYR A 79 -65.65 -16.32 43.36
CA TYR A 79 -65.20 -16.12 41.99
C TYR A 79 -66.33 -16.39 41.00
N GLY A 80 -66.42 -15.54 39.98
CA GLY A 80 -67.21 -15.75 38.77
C GLY A 80 -66.38 -15.39 37.55
N TRP A 81 -66.69 -16.04 36.42
CA TRP A 81 -66.16 -15.69 35.12
C TRP A 81 -66.99 -14.58 34.48
N PHE A 82 -66.34 -13.59 33.89
CA PHE A 82 -66.99 -12.46 33.23
C PHE A 82 -66.37 -12.24 31.85
N THR A 83 -67.17 -11.85 30.87
CA THR A 83 -66.68 -11.33 29.60
C THR A 83 -66.23 -9.87 29.79
N CYS A 84 -65.09 -9.52 29.22
CA CYS A 84 -64.62 -8.14 29.19
C CYS A 84 -65.59 -7.31 28.33
N ALA A 85 -65.86 -6.08 28.78
CA ALA A 85 -66.82 -5.20 28.09
C ALA A 85 -66.29 -4.69 26.76
N GLU A 86 -64.97 -4.50 26.66
CA GLU A 86 -64.31 -3.86 25.53
C GLU A 86 -63.62 -4.87 24.60
N HIS A 87 -63.44 -6.12 25.05
CA HIS A 87 -62.61 -7.11 24.37
C HIS A 87 -63.21 -8.52 24.50
N ASP A 88 -62.98 -9.36 23.49
CA ASP A 88 -63.48 -10.74 23.44
C ASP A 88 -62.63 -11.70 24.29
N HIS A 89 -62.62 -11.48 25.60
CA HIS A 89 -62.00 -12.39 26.54
C HIS A 89 -62.74 -12.51 27.86
N GLU A 90 -62.65 -13.70 28.44
CA GLU A 90 -63.14 -13.98 29.78
C GLU A 90 -62.06 -13.72 30.84
N PHE A 91 -62.47 -13.21 31.99
CA PHE A 91 -61.62 -13.04 33.16
C PHE A 91 -62.36 -13.47 34.42
N VAL A 92 -61.61 -13.97 35.39
CA VAL A 92 -62.14 -14.38 36.69
C VAL A 92 -62.01 -13.24 37.70
N GLY A 93 -63.04 -13.02 38.51
CA GLY A 93 -62.95 -12.08 39.62
C GLY A 93 -64.01 -12.35 40.68
N ILE A 94 -63.81 -11.76 41.86
CA ILE A 94 -64.77 -11.87 42.95
C ILE A 94 -66.00 -11.05 42.60
N VAL A 95 -67.19 -11.68 42.60
CA VAL A 95 -68.46 -11.07 42.19
C VAL A 95 -68.71 -9.76 42.92
N SER A 96 -68.60 -9.73 44.25
CA SER A 96 -68.80 -8.52 45.05
C SER A 96 -67.81 -7.39 44.70
N SER A 97 -66.56 -7.72 44.35
CA SER A 97 -65.54 -6.74 43.96
C SER A 97 -65.83 -6.14 42.58
N ILE A 98 -66.24 -6.97 41.61
CA ILE A 98 -66.61 -6.52 40.25
C ILE A 98 -67.83 -5.62 40.30
N VAL A 99 -68.85 -5.98 41.08
CA VAL A 99 -70.10 -5.21 41.18
C VAL A 99 -69.92 -3.90 41.94
N SER A 100 -69.21 -3.90 43.07
CA SER A 100 -69.13 -2.72 43.96
C SER A 100 -68.01 -1.72 43.62
N ARG A 101 -66.89 -2.19 43.07
CA ARG A 101 -65.68 -1.37 42.83
C ARG A 101 -65.35 -1.20 41.35
N GLY A 102 -66.18 -1.76 40.46
CA GLY A 102 -65.90 -1.78 39.03
C GLY A 102 -64.56 -2.43 38.70
N ALA A 103 -64.15 -3.46 39.46
CA ALA A 103 -62.85 -4.11 39.30
C ALA A 103 -62.65 -4.49 37.82
N SER A 104 -61.73 -3.79 37.16
CA SER A 104 -61.48 -3.93 35.73
C SER A 104 -60.72 -5.22 35.44
N CYS A 105 -60.96 -5.79 34.25
CA CYS A 105 -60.25 -6.96 33.78
C CYS A 105 -58.74 -6.77 33.99
N ALA A 106 -58.10 -7.69 34.72
CA ALA A 106 -56.68 -7.60 35.07
C ALA A 106 -55.78 -7.61 33.83
N VAL A 107 -56.23 -8.25 32.75
CA VAL A 107 -55.59 -8.23 31.43
C VAL A 107 -55.68 -6.83 30.80
N CYS A 108 -56.88 -6.25 30.71
CA CYS A 108 -57.05 -4.88 30.17
C CYS A 108 -56.30 -3.82 30.99
N ALA A 109 -56.22 -4.02 32.30
CA ALA A 109 -55.50 -3.12 33.21
C ALA A 109 -53.98 -3.35 33.24
N GLY A 110 -53.44 -4.30 32.45
CA GLY A 110 -52.01 -4.60 32.39
C GLY A 110 -51.43 -5.26 33.65
N ARG A 111 -52.28 -5.72 34.57
CA ARG A 111 -51.88 -6.41 35.82
C ARG A 111 -51.61 -7.90 35.63
N GLN A 112 -52.15 -8.48 34.55
CA GLN A 112 -51.92 -9.86 34.14
C GLN A 112 -51.60 -9.89 32.65
N ILE A 113 -50.54 -10.60 32.27
CA ILE A 113 -50.13 -10.73 30.86
C ILE A 113 -50.90 -11.86 30.20
N ARG A 114 -51.41 -11.58 29.00
CA ARG A 114 -52.10 -12.50 28.11
C ARG A 114 -51.45 -12.38 26.73
N ALA A 115 -50.83 -13.47 26.30
CA ALA A 115 -50.28 -13.61 24.96
C ALA A 115 -51.34 -13.31 23.88
N GLY A 116 -50.96 -12.56 22.86
CA GLY A 116 -51.85 -12.10 21.78
C GLY A 116 -52.67 -10.86 22.13
N PHE A 117 -52.42 -10.20 23.26
CA PHE A 117 -53.23 -9.04 23.69
C PHE A 117 -52.40 -7.89 24.28
N ASN A 118 -51.79 -8.09 25.45
CA ASN A 118 -51.09 -7.03 26.20
C ASN A 118 -49.63 -7.37 26.52
N ASP A 119 -49.10 -8.38 25.85
CA ASP A 119 -47.70 -8.79 25.92
C ASP A 119 -46.80 -7.97 24.98
N LEU A 120 -45.49 -8.04 25.20
CA LEU A 120 -44.48 -7.33 24.41
C LEU A 120 -44.48 -7.74 22.94
N ALA A 121 -44.62 -9.03 22.62
CA ALA A 121 -44.59 -9.51 21.24
C ALA A 121 -45.77 -8.99 20.40
N THR A 122 -46.94 -8.89 21.02
CA THR A 122 -48.15 -8.37 20.37
C THR A 122 -48.11 -6.86 20.21
N LEU A 123 -47.78 -6.12 21.28
CA LEU A 123 -47.87 -4.65 21.28
C LEU A 123 -46.65 -3.96 20.66
N HIS A 124 -45.46 -4.59 20.72
CA HIS A 124 -44.22 -4.06 20.17
C HIS A 124 -43.44 -5.14 19.41
N PRO A 125 -43.97 -5.65 18.28
CA PRO A 125 -43.33 -6.70 17.50
C PRO A 125 -41.93 -6.31 16.99
N ASP A 126 -41.71 -5.02 16.70
CA ASP A 126 -40.41 -4.45 16.31
C ASP A 126 -39.36 -4.56 17.43
N VAL A 127 -39.78 -4.45 18.68
CA VAL A 127 -38.92 -4.61 19.86
C VAL A 127 -38.70 -6.09 20.17
N ALA A 128 -39.76 -6.90 20.13
CA ALA A 128 -39.72 -8.33 20.37
C ALA A 128 -38.84 -9.08 19.35
N ALA A 129 -38.67 -8.56 18.13
CA ALA A 129 -37.74 -9.09 17.14
C ALA A 129 -36.28 -9.13 17.62
N PHE A 130 -35.92 -8.38 18.66
CA PHE A 130 -34.59 -8.39 19.28
C PHE A 130 -34.50 -9.29 20.52
N TRP A 131 -35.54 -10.06 20.85
CA TRP A 131 -35.55 -10.90 22.04
C TRP A 131 -34.52 -12.01 21.93
N HIS A 132 -33.66 -12.16 22.93
CA HIS A 132 -32.66 -13.24 22.93
C HIS A 132 -33.35 -14.59 23.20
N PRO A 133 -33.02 -15.67 22.45
CA PRO A 133 -33.61 -17.00 22.66
C PRO A 133 -33.35 -17.58 24.05
N ASP A 134 -32.16 -17.34 24.63
CA ASP A 134 -31.79 -17.79 25.98
C ASP A 134 -32.48 -17.06 27.14
N ASN A 135 -33.39 -16.12 26.90
CA ASN A 135 -34.10 -15.49 28.01
C ASN A 135 -35.03 -16.51 28.70
N PRO A 136 -35.22 -16.40 30.02
CA PRO A 136 -36.03 -17.35 30.78
C PRO A 136 -37.53 -17.28 30.47
N LEU A 137 -38.00 -16.16 29.91
CA LEU A 137 -39.38 -15.96 29.45
C LEU A 137 -39.38 -15.60 27.97
N ARG A 138 -40.45 -15.95 27.28
CA ARG A 138 -40.72 -15.53 25.91
C ARG A 138 -41.23 -14.09 25.88
N ALA A 139 -41.06 -13.41 24.74
CA ALA A 139 -41.54 -12.05 24.58
C ALA A 139 -43.08 -11.92 24.73
N ASP A 140 -43.85 -12.98 24.45
CA ASP A 140 -45.31 -13.02 24.65
C ASP A 140 -45.75 -13.30 26.09
N GLU A 141 -44.81 -13.44 27.01
CA GLU A 141 -45.03 -13.64 28.45
C GLU A 141 -44.65 -12.40 29.28
N VAL A 142 -44.12 -11.35 28.63
CA VAL A 142 -43.54 -10.18 29.31
C VAL A 142 -44.32 -8.90 29.01
N ALA A 143 -44.51 -8.07 30.03
CA ALA A 143 -45.16 -6.76 29.90
C ALA A 143 -44.26 -5.77 29.12
N PRO A 144 -44.80 -4.97 28.18
CA PRO A 144 -44.00 -4.08 27.34
C PRO A 144 -43.29 -2.94 28.10
N PHE A 145 -43.74 -2.59 29.30
CA PHE A 145 -43.10 -1.57 30.14
C PHE A 145 -42.49 -2.15 31.43
N SER A 146 -42.14 -3.44 31.44
CA SER A 146 -41.42 -4.02 32.58
C SER A 146 -40.06 -3.34 32.80
N HIS A 147 -39.71 -3.17 34.07
CA HIS A 147 -38.39 -2.69 34.49
C HIS A 147 -37.35 -3.81 34.59
N ASP A 148 -37.76 -5.07 34.42
CA ASP A 148 -36.88 -6.23 34.44
C ASP A 148 -35.90 -6.19 33.26
N VAL A 149 -34.66 -6.61 33.52
CA VAL A 149 -33.56 -6.61 32.57
C VAL A 149 -33.48 -7.97 31.88
N TYR A 150 -33.56 -7.96 30.55
CA TYR A 150 -33.41 -9.15 29.71
C TYR A 150 -32.24 -8.97 28.73
N ARG A 151 -31.79 -10.09 28.15
CA ARG A 151 -30.81 -10.09 27.05
C ARG A 151 -31.52 -9.80 25.74
N TRP A 152 -30.87 -9.02 24.88
CA TRP A 152 -31.33 -8.68 23.54
C TRP A 152 -30.30 -9.15 22.54
N LEU A 153 -30.74 -9.50 21.33
CA LEU A 153 -29.92 -9.96 20.22
C LEU A 153 -30.36 -9.23 18.95
N CYS A 154 -29.44 -8.58 18.27
CA CYS A 154 -29.71 -8.08 16.93
C CYS A 154 -29.47 -9.21 15.91
N SER A 155 -30.53 -9.66 15.23
CA SER A 155 -30.41 -10.65 14.16
C SER A 155 -29.55 -10.18 12.98
N GLY A 156 -29.46 -8.87 12.74
CA GLY A 156 -28.68 -8.30 11.64
C GLY A 156 -27.17 -8.28 11.88
N CYS A 157 -26.71 -7.93 13.10
CA CYS A 157 -25.28 -7.81 13.41
C CYS A 157 -24.76 -8.78 14.48
N GLY A 158 -25.63 -9.58 15.09
CA GLY A 158 -25.27 -10.51 16.16
C GLY A 158 -24.98 -9.87 17.52
N PHE A 159 -24.98 -8.53 17.64
CA PHE A 159 -24.69 -7.84 18.89
C PHE A 159 -25.72 -8.22 19.97
N THR A 160 -25.22 -8.58 21.15
CA THR A 160 -26.03 -8.85 22.33
C THR A 160 -25.80 -7.82 23.42
N TRP A 161 -26.86 -7.43 24.12
CA TRP A 161 -26.77 -6.48 25.21
C TRP A 161 -27.88 -6.72 26.23
N SER A 162 -27.74 -6.16 27.44
CA SER A 162 -28.71 -6.29 28.53
C SER A 162 -29.32 -4.93 28.86
N GLN A 163 -30.65 -4.83 28.85
CA GLN A 163 -31.38 -3.65 29.29
C GLN A 163 -32.82 -4.00 29.69
N SER A 164 -33.51 -3.07 30.36
CA SER A 164 -34.91 -3.27 30.69
C SER A 164 -35.84 -3.12 29.49
N VAL A 165 -36.97 -3.84 29.53
CA VAL A 165 -38.01 -3.81 28.48
C VAL A 165 -38.55 -2.40 28.28
N ALA A 166 -38.86 -1.69 29.39
CA ALA A 166 -39.34 -0.32 29.35
C ALA A 166 -38.36 0.64 28.67
N LYS A 167 -37.05 0.50 28.90
CA LYS A 167 -36.03 1.30 28.20
C LYS A 167 -35.97 0.95 26.72
N ARG A 168 -36.17 -0.33 26.37
CA ARG A 168 -36.11 -0.80 24.99
C ARG A 168 -37.28 -0.29 24.17
N VAL A 169 -38.50 -0.39 24.71
CA VAL A 169 -39.71 0.14 24.07
C VAL A 169 -39.61 1.64 23.86
N ARG A 170 -39.11 2.41 24.83
CA ARG A 170 -38.87 3.86 24.66
C ARG A 170 -37.81 4.19 23.61
N ALA A 171 -36.81 3.33 23.43
CA ALA A 171 -35.75 3.51 22.44
C ALA A 171 -36.16 3.08 21.01
N GLY A 172 -37.28 2.36 20.86
CA GLY A 172 -37.81 1.80 19.61
C GLY A 172 -37.04 0.57 19.08
N GLY A 173 -37.49 0.02 17.95
CA GLY A 173 -36.95 -1.19 17.29
C GLY A 173 -35.57 -1.09 16.61
N ASN A 174 -34.65 -0.23 17.03
CA ASN A 174 -33.32 -0.10 16.42
C ASN A 174 -32.22 -0.68 17.31
N CYS A 175 -31.30 -1.48 16.75
CA CYS A 175 -30.13 -1.99 17.49
C CYS A 175 -29.24 -0.82 17.94
N ALA A 176 -28.86 -0.79 19.23
CA ALA A 176 -27.99 0.26 19.77
C ALA A 176 -26.57 0.24 19.16
N GLY A 177 -26.05 -0.95 18.86
CA GLY A 177 -24.79 -1.15 18.14
C GLY A 177 -24.87 -0.63 16.69
N CYS A 178 -25.80 -1.15 15.89
CA CYS A 178 -25.93 -0.69 14.49
C CYS A 178 -26.19 0.81 14.35
N ALA A 179 -26.91 1.41 15.32
CA ALA A 179 -27.18 2.85 15.34
C ALA A 179 -26.00 3.69 15.90
N GLY A 180 -24.87 3.08 16.25
CA GLY A 180 -23.68 3.78 16.76
C GLY A 180 -23.84 4.38 18.18
N ARG A 181 -24.90 4.02 18.91
CA ARG A 181 -25.20 4.56 20.25
C ARG A 181 -24.46 3.85 21.37
N THR A 182 -23.95 2.65 21.11
CA THR A 182 -23.21 1.83 22.07
C THR A 182 -22.16 1.04 21.31
N LEU A 183 -20.99 0.82 21.93
CA LEU A 183 -19.93 0.00 21.36
C LEU A 183 -20.40 -1.46 21.25
N ALA A 184 -20.38 -1.96 20.03
CA ALA A 184 -20.65 -3.34 19.64
C ALA A 184 -19.40 -3.89 18.95
N PRO A 185 -18.55 -4.62 19.70
CA PRO A 185 -17.33 -5.22 19.15
C PRO A 185 -17.63 -6.13 17.95
N GLY A 186 -16.80 -6.06 16.92
CA GLY A 186 -16.99 -6.74 15.63
C GLY A 186 -17.95 -6.01 14.67
N VAL A 187 -18.63 -4.94 15.11
CA VAL A 187 -19.68 -4.27 14.34
C VAL A 187 -19.36 -2.81 14.09
N ASN A 188 -19.23 -2.01 15.15
CA ASN A 188 -19.07 -0.54 15.06
C ASN A 188 -17.85 -0.02 15.82
N ASP A 189 -17.02 -0.92 16.35
CA ASP A 189 -15.74 -0.55 16.93
C ASP A 189 -14.76 -0.10 15.85
N PHE A 190 -13.76 0.68 16.25
CA PHE A 190 -12.81 1.28 15.33
C PHE A 190 -11.98 0.23 14.58
N ALA A 191 -11.56 -0.87 15.22
CA ALA A 191 -10.80 -1.93 14.56
C ALA A 191 -11.57 -2.59 13.41
N SER A 192 -12.86 -2.84 13.61
CA SER A 192 -13.73 -3.47 12.59
C SER A 192 -14.08 -2.53 11.45
N ARG A 193 -14.26 -1.23 11.72
CA ARG A 193 -14.65 -0.23 10.71
C ARG A 193 -13.47 0.37 9.94
N HIS A 194 -12.32 0.49 10.60
CA HIS A 194 -11.10 1.16 10.10
C HIS A 194 -9.88 0.26 10.29
N PRO A 195 -9.83 -0.95 9.67
CA PRO A 195 -8.78 -1.93 9.93
C PRO A 195 -7.39 -1.45 9.50
N VAL A 196 -7.32 -0.56 8.52
CA VAL A 196 -6.05 -0.01 8.00
C VAL A 196 -5.45 0.98 8.99
N GLU A 197 -6.27 1.85 9.57
CA GLU A 197 -5.89 2.84 10.56
C GLU A 197 -5.65 2.18 11.92
N ALA A 198 -6.41 1.15 12.27
CA ALA A 198 -6.22 0.36 13.48
C ALA A 198 -4.87 -0.38 13.50
N ALA A 199 -4.32 -0.73 12.33
CA ALA A 199 -2.95 -1.26 12.24
C ALA A 199 -1.87 -0.22 12.62
N GLU A 200 -2.22 1.08 12.66
CA GLU A 200 -1.34 2.15 13.15
C GLU A 200 -1.50 2.39 14.66
N TRP A 201 -2.33 1.62 15.36
CA TRP A 201 -2.54 1.77 16.81
C TRP A 201 -1.30 1.34 17.59
N ASP A 202 -0.77 2.23 18.44
CA ASP A 202 0.41 1.90 19.23
C ASP A 202 0.05 1.01 20.44
N SER A 203 0.94 0.09 20.80
CA SER A 203 0.75 -0.83 21.93
C SER A 203 0.84 -0.15 23.30
N SER A 204 1.33 1.09 23.38
CA SER A 204 1.37 1.87 24.62
C SER A 204 0.03 2.47 25.06
N ASN A 205 -1.01 2.38 24.23
CA ASN A 205 -2.34 2.87 24.57
C ASN A 205 -3.01 2.02 25.66
N ASP A 206 -3.79 2.67 26.52
CA ASP A 206 -4.56 2.02 27.60
C ASP A 206 -5.82 1.29 27.12
N ARG A 207 -6.23 1.51 25.86
CA ARG A 207 -7.38 0.85 25.23
C ARG A 207 -6.97 0.20 23.93
N ARG A 208 -7.62 -0.91 23.58
CA ARG A 208 -7.50 -1.53 22.26
C ARG A 208 -8.39 -0.81 21.22
N PRO A 209 -8.06 -0.89 19.92
CA PRO A 209 -8.89 -0.29 18.88
C PRO A 209 -10.30 -0.92 18.79
N ASP A 210 -10.49 -2.17 19.24
CA ASP A 210 -11.81 -2.81 19.35
C ASP A 210 -12.65 -2.35 20.57
N GLU A 211 -12.06 -1.53 21.46
CA GLU A 211 -12.69 -1.03 22.68
C GLU A 211 -13.17 0.43 22.56
N VAL A 212 -13.13 0.99 21.35
CA VAL A 212 -13.50 2.39 21.08
C VAL A 212 -14.37 2.50 19.83
N LEU A 213 -15.32 3.44 19.86
CA LEU A 213 -16.12 3.81 18.69
C LEU A 213 -15.32 4.67 17.71
N GLU A 214 -15.66 4.60 16.43
CA GLU A 214 -14.97 5.37 15.37
C GLU A 214 -15.05 6.89 15.57
N HIS A 215 -16.12 7.41 16.17
CA HIS A 215 -16.31 8.82 16.49
C HIS A 215 -15.81 9.22 17.89
N SER A 216 -14.99 8.37 18.52
CA SER A 216 -14.48 8.61 19.87
C SER A 216 -13.49 9.78 19.90
N GLY A 217 -13.65 10.66 20.89
CA GLY A 217 -12.68 11.72 21.21
C GLY A 217 -11.41 11.23 21.90
N TYR A 218 -11.29 9.92 22.17
CA TYR A 218 -10.11 9.32 22.79
C TYR A 218 -8.83 9.63 21.98
N ARG A 219 -7.84 10.26 22.63
CA ARG A 219 -6.58 10.65 22.02
C ARG A 219 -5.55 9.53 22.12
N ALA A 220 -5.59 8.60 21.18
CA ALA A 220 -4.62 7.51 21.07
C ALA A 220 -3.25 8.01 20.57
N THR A 221 -2.23 7.22 20.89
CA THR A 221 -0.91 7.26 20.25
C THR A 221 -0.92 6.35 19.03
N TRP A 222 -0.48 6.88 17.89
CA TRP A 222 -0.44 6.20 16.60
C TRP A 222 1.00 6.04 16.16
N ARG A 223 1.31 4.95 15.45
CA ARG A 223 2.63 4.63 14.92
C ARG A 223 2.61 4.67 13.40
N CYS A 224 3.60 5.35 12.82
CA CYS A 224 3.61 5.54 11.38
C CYS A 224 4.05 4.26 10.69
N ARG A 225 3.28 3.80 9.69
CA ARG A 225 3.64 2.63 8.88
C ARG A 225 4.90 2.85 8.02
N VAL A 226 5.15 4.10 7.62
CA VAL A 226 6.34 4.48 6.83
C VAL A 226 7.56 4.71 7.72
N HIS A 227 7.36 5.44 8.82
CA HIS A 227 8.41 5.78 9.77
C HIS A 227 8.15 5.03 11.09
N THR A 228 8.54 3.76 11.17
CA THR A 228 8.16 2.86 12.28
C THR A 228 8.60 3.33 13.68
N ASN A 229 9.61 4.19 13.73
CA ASN A 229 10.13 4.82 14.96
C ASN A 229 9.41 6.14 15.32
N PHE A 230 8.48 6.60 14.50
CA PHE A 230 7.73 7.83 14.74
C PHE A 230 6.31 7.52 15.21
N THR A 231 5.94 8.14 16.34
CA THR A 231 4.58 8.11 16.86
C THR A 231 4.01 9.52 17.00
N TRP A 232 2.69 9.65 16.93
CA TRP A 232 2.00 10.92 17.16
C TRP A 232 0.67 10.69 17.90
N LYS A 233 0.13 11.76 18.51
CA LYS A 233 -1.17 11.72 19.19
C LYS A 233 -2.26 12.34 18.34
N ALA A 234 -3.36 11.61 18.15
CA ALA A 234 -4.56 12.09 17.47
C ALA A 234 -5.81 11.43 18.07
N SER A 235 -6.98 12.06 17.93
CA SER A 235 -8.24 11.42 18.32
C SER A 235 -8.61 10.30 17.34
N VAL A 236 -9.34 9.28 17.84
CA VAL A 236 -9.91 8.23 16.99
C VAL A 236 -10.83 8.81 15.93
N ALA A 237 -11.69 9.77 16.29
CA ALA A 237 -12.56 10.48 15.36
C ALA A 237 -11.81 11.09 14.16
N ASN A 238 -10.75 11.86 14.41
CA ASN A 238 -10.00 12.49 13.31
C ASN A 238 -9.35 11.43 12.39
N ARG A 239 -8.95 10.30 12.97
CA ARG A 239 -8.30 9.21 12.25
C ARG A 239 -9.31 8.43 11.40
N ALA A 240 -10.52 8.22 11.90
CA ALA A 240 -11.64 7.70 11.12
C ALA A 240 -12.02 8.64 9.95
N ASP A 241 -11.88 9.97 10.13
CA ASP A 241 -12.07 10.97 9.06
C ASP A 241 -10.90 11.01 8.04
N GLY A 242 -9.90 10.13 8.17
CA GLY A 242 -8.81 9.98 7.22
C GLY A 242 -7.60 10.89 7.44
N THR A 243 -7.51 11.63 8.57
CA THR A 243 -6.27 12.38 8.87
C THR A 243 -5.10 11.42 9.11
N GLY A 244 -4.01 11.60 8.36
CA GLY A 244 -2.85 10.70 8.37
C GLY A 244 -1.77 11.02 9.40
N CYS A 245 -0.62 10.35 9.25
CA CYS A 245 0.61 10.74 9.92
C CYS A 245 1.01 12.18 9.50
N PRO A 246 1.26 13.11 10.44
CA PRO A 246 1.56 14.51 10.11
C PRO A 246 2.91 14.68 9.40
N VAL A 247 3.84 13.75 9.59
CA VAL A 247 5.14 13.71 8.88
C VAL A 247 4.95 13.32 7.42
N CYS A 248 4.21 12.23 7.17
CA CYS A 248 3.90 11.79 5.80
C CYS A 248 3.03 12.79 5.05
N GLY A 249 2.07 13.42 5.74
CA GLY A 249 1.22 14.47 5.19
C GLY A 249 1.91 15.83 5.02
N GLY A 250 3.16 15.98 5.46
CA GLY A 250 3.93 17.23 5.35
C GLY A 250 3.46 18.36 6.28
N GLN A 251 2.61 18.06 7.27
CA GLN A 251 2.14 19.02 8.28
C GLN A 251 3.17 19.25 9.40
N LEU A 252 4.03 18.26 9.66
CA LEU A 252 5.11 18.34 10.63
C LEU A 252 6.42 17.94 9.96
N VAL A 253 7.47 18.73 10.15
CA VAL A 253 8.84 18.40 9.71
C VAL A 253 9.61 17.84 10.89
N VAL A 254 10.23 16.69 10.72
CA VAL A 254 11.05 15.99 11.72
C VAL A 254 12.39 15.66 11.09
N VAL A 255 13.45 16.14 11.73
CA VAL A 255 14.84 15.89 11.36
C VAL A 255 15.12 14.38 11.34
N GLY A 256 15.74 13.90 10.28
CA GLY A 256 16.05 12.48 10.06
C GLY A 256 14.90 11.67 9.48
N LEU A 257 13.71 12.26 9.26
CA LEU A 257 12.57 11.58 8.65
C LEU A 257 12.14 12.23 7.33
N ASN A 258 11.65 13.46 7.38
CA ASN A 258 11.05 14.14 6.21
C ASN A 258 11.58 15.55 5.95
N ASP A 259 12.63 15.97 6.66
CA ASP A 259 13.34 17.20 6.36
C ASP A 259 14.04 17.12 4.98
N LEU A 260 14.29 18.29 4.42
CA LEU A 260 14.88 18.43 3.09
C LEU A 260 16.30 17.82 3.01
N PRO A 261 17.24 18.07 3.95
CA PRO A 261 18.55 17.41 3.95
C PRO A 261 18.49 15.89 3.95
N THR A 262 17.64 15.29 4.80
CA THR A 262 17.53 13.83 4.91
C THR A 262 16.96 13.21 3.64
N THR A 263 15.85 13.77 3.13
CA THR A 263 15.13 13.15 2.01
C THR A 263 15.69 13.54 0.64
N HIS A 264 16.28 14.72 0.52
CA HIS A 264 16.77 15.27 -0.74
C HIS A 264 18.18 15.88 -0.59
N PRO A 265 19.20 15.09 -0.19
CA PRO A 265 20.55 15.59 0.09
C PRO A 265 21.19 16.30 -1.12
N ARG A 266 20.87 15.88 -2.35
CA ARG A 266 21.35 16.53 -3.58
C ARG A 266 20.70 17.88 -3.86
N VAL A 267 19.46 18.06 -3.43
CA VAL A 267 18.76 19.35 -3.52
C VAL A 267 19.32 20.28 -2.46
N HIS A 268 19.42 19.78 -1.21
CA HIS A 268 20.04 20.48 -0.10
C HIS A 268 21.49 20.91 -0.39
N ALA A 269 22.27 20.12 -1.13
CA ALA A 269 23.63 20.51 -1.54
C ALA A 269 23.69 21.79 -2.40
N LYS A 270 22.56 22.25 -2.95
CA LYS A 270 22.44 23.52 -3.66
C LYS A 270 21.79 24.61 -2.81
N TRP A 271 21.55 24.39 -1.53
CA TRP A 271 20.97 25.37 -0.62
C TRP A 271 21.99 26.47 -0.32
N SER A 272 21.59 27.73 -0.51
CA SER A 272 22.48 28.86 -0.26
C SER A 272 22.47 29.23 1.23
N LEU A 273 23.42 28.69 2.01
CA LEU A 273 23.52 28.93 3.45
C LEU A 273 23.66 30.41 3.80
N ALA A 274 24.39 31.17 2.98
CA ALA A 274 24.63 32.59 3.22
C ALA A 274 23.41 33.49 2.94
N ARG A 275 22.36 32.97 2.29
CA ARG A 275 21.21 33.75 1.81
C ARG A 275 19.87 33.31 2.38
N ASN A 276 19.80 32.14 2.99
CA ASN A 276 18.60 31.63 3.60
C ASN A 276 18.68 31.80 5.12
N ASP A 277 17.72 32.52 5.69
CA ASP A 277 17.52 32.60 7.14
C ASP A 277 16.74 31.39 7.68
N ILE A 278 16.25 30.52 6.79
CA ILE A 278 15.48 29.33 7.12
C ILE A 278 16.45 28.15 7.27
N ASP A 279 16.36 27.45 8.39
CA ASP A 279 17.07 26.20 8.61
C ASP A 279 16.56 25.14 7.62
N PRO A 280 17.42 24.54 6.76
CA PRO A 280 17.01 23.50 5.84
C PRO A 280 16.43 22.26 6.54
N PHE A 281 16.77 22.00 7.81
CA PHE A 281 16.20 20.91 8.61
C PHE A 281 14.78 21.20 9.12
N ALA A 282 14.30 22.45 9.01
CA ALA A 282 12.97 22.88 9.42
C ALA A 282 11.93 22.84 8.28
N VAL A 283 12.33 22.44 7.07
CA VAL A 283 11.47 22.40 5.88
C VAL A 283 11.48 21.02 5.23
N SER A 284 10.34 20.61 4.66
CA SER A 284 10.24 19.40 3.84
C SER A 284 10.40 19.71 2.36
N ALA A 285 10.66 18.68 1.56
CA ALA A 285 10.77 18.78 0.12
C ALA A 285 9.49 19.23 -0.60
N ASN A 286 8.32 19.14 0.04
CA ASN A 286 7.05 19.61 -0.52
C ASN A 286 6.69 21.03 -0.07
N SER A 287 7.60 21.73 0.63
CA SER A 287 7.35 23.09 1.11
C SER A 287 7.17 24.08 -0.04
N GLY A 288 6.11 24.89 0.04
CA GLY A 288 5.84 26.00 -0.88
C GLY A 288 6.72 27.23 -0.64
N VAL A 289 7.55 27.21 0.41
CA VAL A 289 8.50 28.29 0.76
C VAL A 289 9.49 28.53 -0.39
N ILE A 290 9.78 29.80 -0.66
CA ILE A 290 10.82 30.22 -1.60
C ILE A 290 12.15 30.28 -0.85
N ALA A 291 13.14 29.57 -1.36
CA ALA A 291 14.51 29.59 -0.84
C ALA A 291 15.49 30.04 -1.93
N TRP A 292 16.66 30.49 -1.49
CA TRP A 292 17.82 30.75 -2.34
C TRP A 292 18.60 29.46 -2.59
N TRP A 293 18.99 29.26 -3.85
CA TRP A 293 19.75 28.10 -4.30
C TRP A 293 20.97 28.57 -5.06
N ASP A 294 22.11 27.91 -4.84
CA ASP A 294 23.32 28.18 -5.60
C ASP A 294 23.31 27.36 -6.89
N CYS A 295 23.40 28.05 -8.03
CA CYS A 295 23.73 27.44 -9.30
C CYS A 295 25.23 27.60 -9.55
N ASP A 296 25.91 26.50 -9.86
CA ASP A 296 27.35 26.50 -10.14
C ASP A 296 27.72 27.35 -11.37
N VAL A 297 26.74 27.66 -12.22
CA VAL A 297 26.94 28.36 -13.51
C VAL A 297 26.48 29.81 -13.45
N HIS A 298 25.27 30.05 -12.96
CA HIS A 298 24.61 31.36 -13.01
C HIS A 298 24.54 32.05 -11.64
N GLY A 299 25.13 31.44 -10.61
CA GLY A 299 25.10 31.97 -9.25
C GLY A 299 23.76 31.75 -8.53
N PRO A 300 23.49 32.51 -7.45
CA PRO A 300 22.35 32.29 -6.59
C PRO A 300 21.04 32.70 -7.27
N TYR A 301 20.01 31.86 -7.16
CA TYR A 301 18.67 32.11 -7.70
C TYR A 301 17.59 31.68 -6.71
N GLN A 302 16.40 32.27 -6.81
CA GLN A 302 15.27 31.92 -5.95
C GLN A 302 14.34 30.90 -6.62
N ARG A 303 13.85 29.94 -5.83
CA ARG A 303 12.82 28.98 -6.26
C ARG A 303 12.11 28.37 -5.07
N ARG A 304 10.85 27.97 -5.27
CA ARG A 304 10.09 27.17 -4.29
C ARG A 304 10.80 25.84 -4.03
N ILE A 305 10.86 25.43 -2.78
CA ILE A 305 11.49 24.15 -2.37
C ILE A 305 10.85 22.98 -3.10
N GLU A 306 9.52 22.92 -3.15
CA GLU A 306 8.80 21.87 -3.88
C GLU A 306 9.11 21.83 -5.38
N THR A 307 9.31 22.97 -6.01
CA THR A 307 9.64 23.03 -7.45
C THR A 307 11.07 22.56 -7.67
N ARG A 308 11.99 22.94 -6.77
CA ARG A 308 13.38 22.50 -6.80
C ARG A 308 13.52 20.99 -6.55
N ALA A 309 12.75 20.46 -5.60
CA ALA A 309 12.71 19.04 -5.26
C ALA A 309 12.18 18.18 -6.41
N ARG A 310 11.21 18.67 -7.18
CA ARG A 310 10.71 18.03 -8.43
C ARG A 310 11.71 18.05 -9.60
N GLY A 311 12.90 18.61 -9.41
CA GLY A 311 13.98 18.60 -10.40
C GLY A 311 14.10 19.88 -11.23
N HIS A 312 13.25 20.88 -11.02
CA HIS A 312 13.34 22.15 -11.73
C HIS A 312 14.35 23.08 -11.06
N GLY A 313 15.60 23.01 -11.48
CA GLY A 313 16.69 23.86 -11.01
C GLY A 313 16.68 25.29 -11.57
N CYS A 314 17.85 25.85 -11.81
CA CYS A 314 18.02 27.18 -12.40
C CYS A 314 17.27 27.30 -13.74
N ALA A 315 16.50 28.37 -13.90
CA ALA A 315 15.70 28.60 -15.11
C ALA A 315 16.59 28.72 -16.36
N GLU A 316 17.72 29.42 -16.24
CA GLU A 316 18.69 29.61 -17.33
C GLU A 316 19.32 28.28 -17.77
N CYS A 317 19.63 27.38 -16.84
CA CYS A 317 20.06 26.02 -17.17
C CYS A 317 18.97 25.23 -17.90
N SER A 318 17.69 25.43 -17.55
CA SER A 318 16.58 24.68 -18.15
C SER A 318 16.20 25.17 -19.56
N THR A 319 16.43 26.45 -19.86
CA THR A 319 16.15 27.04 -21.19
C THR A 319 17.30 26.90 -22.18
N ALA A 320 18.49 26.47 -21.75
CA ALA A 320 19.67 26.36 -22.61
C ALA A 320 19.53 25.33 -23.75
N GLY A 321 18.61 24.36 -23.64
CA GLY A 321 18.42 23.31 -24.65
C GLY A 321 19.59 22.34 -24.84
N THR A 322 20.71 22.56 -24.13
CA THR A 322 21.90 21.71 -24.02
C THR A 322 22.14 21.38 -22.56
N SER A 323 22.56 20.14 -22.27
CA SER A 323 22.79 19.74 -20.89
C SER A 323 24.02 20.46 -20.31
N HIS A 324 24.09 20.67 -18.99
CA HIS A 324 25.27 21.29 -18.38
C HIS A 324 26.54 20.48 -18.67
N GLY A 325 26.48 19.15 -18.53
CA GLY A 325 27.62 18.28 -18.82
C GLY A 325 28.03 18.27 -20.29
N GLU A 326 27.08 18.44 -21.22
CA GLU A 326 27.40 18.64 -22.64
C GLU A 326 28.20 19.94 -22.86
N ARG A 327 27.81 21.04 -22.20
CA ARG A 327 28.56 22.31 -22.25
C ARG A 327 29.95 22.19 -21.64
N GLU A 328 30.08 21.48 -20.52
CA GLU A 328 31.40 21.21 -19.92
C GLU A 328 32.29 20.37 -20.84
N LEU A 329 31.72 19.34 -21.48
CA LEU A 329 32.44 18.52 -22.47
C LEU A 329 32.86 19.36 -23.67
N GLN A 330 31.96 20.20 -24.21
CA GLN A 330 32.26 21.13 -25.30
C GLN A 330 33.42 22.07 -24.93
N ALA A 331 33.35 22.69 -23.75
CA ALA A 331 34.40 23.58 -23.25
C ALA A 331 35.73 22.87 -23.08
N PHE A 332 35.72 21.67 -22.48
CA PHE A 332 36.91 20.84 -22.30
C PHE A 332 37.56 20.48 -23.64
N VAL A 333 36.76 20.03 -24.63
CA VAL A 333 37.29 19.66 -25.94
C VAL A 333 37.85 20.89 -26.66
N ALA A 334 37.14 22.02 -26.62
CA ALA A 334 37.62 23.28 -27.18
C ALA A 334 38.97 23.69 -26.57
N GLU A 335 39.11 23.64 -25.25
CA GLU A 335 40.35 23.94 -24.53
C GLU A 335 41.52 23.08 -25.02
N ILE A 336 41.35 21.76 -25.09
CA ILE A 336 42.45 20.85 -25.45
C ILE A 336 42.76 20.82 -26.95
N THR A 337 41.83 21.26 -27.81
CA THR A 337 42.06 21.37 -29.25
C THR A 337 42.55 22.75 -29.70
N GLY A 338 42.45 23.77 -28.84
CA GLY A 338 42.70 25.17 -29.18
C GLY A 338 41.55 25.83 -29.95
N ASP A 339 41.64 27.15 -30.12
CA ASP A 339 40.62 27.96 -30.80
C ASP A 339 40.34 27.45 -32.21
N GLY A 340 39.06 27.16 -32.51
CA GLY A 340 38.63 26.60 -33.80
C GLY A 340 39.00 25.13 -34.03
N GLY A 341 39.62 24.46 -33.05
CA GLY A 341 40.01 23.05 -33.14
C GLY A 341 38.83 22.08 -33.06
N SER A 342 37.67 22.54 -32.57
CA SER A 342 36.43 21.76 -32.50
C SER A 342 35.20 22.59 -32.87
N ILE A 343 34.15 21.90 -33.32
CA ILE A 343 32.88 22.49 -33.77
C ILE A 343 31.76 21.87 -32.92
N SER A 344 31.01 22.71 -32.20
CA SER A 344 29.86 22.26 -31.43
C SER A 344 28.62 22.08 -32.31
N ARG A 345 27.75 21.13 -31.97
CA ARG A 345 26.46 20.89 -32.66
C ARG A 345 26.61 20.67 -34.16
N TYR A 346 27.61 19.87 -34.55
CA TYR A 346 27.98 19.65 -35.93
C TYR A 346 26.94 18.78 -36.66
N ARG A 347 26.51 19.22 -37.85
CA ARG A 347 25.46 18.55 -38.67
C ARG A 347 25.95 18.07 -40.05
N GLY A 348 27.27 18.01 -40.25
CA GLY A 348 27.85 17.69 -41.55
C GLY A 348 28.11 16.21 -41.82
N ILE A 349 27.76 15.30 -40.91
CA ILE A 349 27.95 13.85 -41.10
C ILE A 349 26.71 13.26 -41.83
N PRO A 350 26.85 12.67 -43.03
CA PRO A 350 25.72 12.10 -43.76
C PRO A 350 24.90 11.11 -42.95
N GLY A 351 23.58 11.27 -42.97
CA GLY A 351 22.66 10.43 -42.21
C GLY A 351 22.67 10.65 -40.69
N VAL A 352 23.52 11.53 -40.14
CA VAL A 352 23.50 11.87 -38.71
C VAL A 352 22.95 13.28 -38.53
N ARG A 353 21.89 13.43 -37.74
CA ARG A 353 21.20 14.72 -37.56
C ARG A 353 22.11 15.80 -36.97
N GLU A 354 22.84 15.44 -35.92
CA GLU A 354 23.74 16.32 -35.16
C GLU A 354 24.67 15.43 -34.33
N VAL A 355 25.90 15.88 -34.08
CA VAL A 355 26.80 15.40 -33.03
C VAL A 355 27.22 16.58 -32.15
N ASP A 356 27.39 16.36 -30.85
CA ASP A 356 27.58 17.46 -29.90
C ASP A 356 28.92 18.20 -30.10
N VAL A 357 29.98 17.46 -30.42
CA VAL A 357 31.30 18.01 -30.77
C VAL A 357 31.89 17.26 -31.97
N PHE A 358 32.49 17.98 -32.91
CA PHE A 358 33.28 17.42 -33.99
C PHE A 358 34.69 18.03 -34.00
N VAL A 359 35.72 17.19 -34.13
CA VAL A 359 37.13 17.58 -34.23
C VAL A 359 37.64 17.22 -35.62
N PRO A 360 37.64 18.18 -36.58
CA PRO A 360 37.95 17.90 -37.99
C PRO A 360 39.34 17.32 -38.20
N ALA A 361 40.35 17.85 -37.51
CA ALA A 361 41.76 17.45 -37.67
C ALA A 361 42.02 15.97 -37.34
N ARG A 362 41.11 15.31 -36.61
CA ARG A 362 41.21 13.90 -36.21
C ARG A 362 40.10 13.02 -36.78
N SER A 363 39.15 13.59 -37.51
CA SER A 363 37.92 12.91 -37.93
C SER A 363 37.22 12.21 -36.77
N ILE A 364 37.11 12.88 -35.61
CA ILE A 364 36.47 12.36 -34.40
C ILE A 364 35.21 13.19 -34.10
N ALA A 365 34.09 12.51 -33.91
CA ALA A 365 32.87 13.07 -33.34
C ALA A 365 32.71 12.60 -31.89
N ILE A 366 32.20 13.47 -31.02
CA ILE A 366 31.93 13.17 -29.62
C ILE A 366 30.46 13.51 -29.33
N GLU A 367 29.75 12.53 -28.77
CA GLU A 367 28.37 12.66 -28.32
C GLU A 367 28.32 12.60 -26.79
N TYR A 368 27.55 13.49 -26.18
CA TYR A 368 27.18 13.48 -24.77
C TYR A 368 25.79 12.86 -24.59
N ASN A 369 25.75 11.66 -24.04
CA ASN A 369 24.51 10.91 -23.84
C ASN A 369 23.98 11.10 -22.40
N GLY A 370 22.90 11.86 -22.26
CA GLY A 370 22.15 11.94 -21.00
C GLY A 370 21.51 10.59 -20.65
N VAL A 371 21.79 10.03 -19.46
CA VAL A 371 21.43 8.63 -19.12
C VAL A 371 19.91 8.41 -19.19
N TYR A 372 19.12 9.33 -18.63
CA TYR A 372 17.66 9.25 -18.69
C TYR A 372 17.13 9.43 -20.12
N TRP A 373 17.60 10.46 -20.83
CA TRP A 373 17.09 10.85 -22.15
C TRP A 373 17.41 9.84 -23.26
N HIS A 374 18.45 9.04 -23.07
CA HIS A 374 18.85 7.96 -23.99
C HIS A 374 18.32 6.58 -23.57
N SER A 375 17.45 6.51 -22.57
CA SER A 375 16.78 5.26 -22.18
C SER A 375 15.59 4.92 -23.07
N ASP A 376 15.04 3.71 -22.90
CA ASP A 376 13.82 3.23 -23.56
C ASP A 376 12.54 3.94 -23.10
N ARG A 377 12.65 4.89 -22.15
CA ARG A 377 11.58 5.82 -21.75
C ARG A 377 11.85 7.27 -22.15
N GLY A 378 13.09 7.73 -22.03
CA GLY A 378 13.46 9.12 -22.35
C GLY A 378 13.44 9.40 -23.85
N GLY A 379 13.26 10.66 -24.24
CA GLY A 379 13.49 11.12 -25.61
C GLY A 379 12.67 10.41 -26.70
N ASN A 380 11.40 10.08 -26.43
CA ASN A 380 10.50 9.28 -27.27
C ASN A 380 10.84 7.77 -27.37
N GLY A 381 11.60 7.23 -26.41
CA GLY A 381 11.91 5.81 -26.30
C GLY A 381 12.99 5.37 -27.28
N ARG A 382 14.25 5.38 -26.83
CA ARG A 382 15.37 4.93 -27.67
C ARG A 382 15.38 3.41 -27.78
N ASP A 383 15.27 2.92 -29.00
CA ASP A 383 15.35 1.48 -29.26
C ASP A 383 16.79 0.96 -29.14
N ARG A 384 16.91 -0.37 -29.20
CA ARG A 384 18.17 -1.10 -29.02
C ARG A 384 19.30 -0.68 -29.96
N ASN A 385 18.97 -0.19 -31.15
CA ASN A 385 19.93 0.09 -32.20
C ASN A 385 20.24 1.59 -32.29
N TYR A 386 19.57 2.45 -31.53
CA TYR A 386 19.71 3.90 -31.63
C TYR A 386 21.16 4.39 -31.63
N HIS A 387 21.94 4.03 -30.61
CA HIS A 387 23.35 4.42 -30.48
C HIS A 387 24.25 3.73 -31.52
N ARG A 388 23.99 2.45 -31.79
CA ARG A 388 24.72 1.65 -32.78
C ARG A 388 24.56 2.21 -34.19
N ASP A 389 23.36 2.62 -34.57
CA ASP A 389 23.08 3.12 -35.91
C ASP A 389 23.76 4.48 -36.11
N LYS A 390 23.81 5.33 -35.08
CA LYS A 390 24.61 6.56 -35.09
C LYS A 390 26.11 6.27 -35.26
N TYR A 391 26.64 5.31 -34.48
CA TYR A 391 28.02 4.84 -34.63
C TYR A 391 28.32 4.35 -36.05
N ARG A 392 27.44 3.52 -36.63
CA ARG A 392 27.61 2.97 -37.99
C ARG A 392 27.64 4.07 -39.05
N ARG A 393 26.73 5.03 -38.99
CA ARG A 393 26.69 6.16 -39.93
C ARG A 393 27.96 7.03 -39.84
N CYS A 394 28.43 7.32 -38.63
CA CYS A 394 29.72 8.01 -38.46
C CYS A 394 30.87 7.19 -39.06
N LYS A 395 30.94 5.89 -38.77
CA LYS A 395 31.99 4.99 -39.27
C LYS A 395 31.99 4.89 -40.80
N GLU A 396 30.81 4.77 -41.41
CA GLU A 396 30.62 4.76 -42.87
C GLU A 396 31.09 6.07 -43.52
N ALA A 397 30.95 7.20 -42.82
CA ALA A 397 31.47 8.50 -43.22
C ALA A 397 32.97 8.70 -42.90
N GLY A 398 33.67 7.68 -42.41
CA GLY A 398 35.09 7.79 -42.03
C GLY A 398 35.34 8.61 -40.76
N VAL A 399 34.32 8.79 -39.92
CA VAL A 399 34.38 9.53 -38.65
C VAL A 399 34.29 8.56 -37.48
N GLN A 400 35.28 8.60 -36.58
CA GLN A 400 35.20 7.83 -35.33
C GLN A 400 34.25 8.54 -34.36
N LEU A 401 33.15 7.88 -33.99
CA LEU A 401 32.24 8.37 -32.95
C LEU A 401 32.73 7.91 -31.56
N ILE A 402 32.82 8.84 -30.62
CA ILE A 402 33.01 8.60 -29.19
C ILE A 402 31.74 9.02 -28.47
N GLN A 403 31.23 8.17 -27.59
CA GLN A 403 30.00 8.37 -26.85
C GLN A 403 30.33 8.45 -25.37
N VAL A 404 30.18 9.65 -24.81
CA VAL A 404 30.41 9.95 -23.40
C VAL A 404 29.08 9.96 -22.70
N TRP A 405 28.92 9.12 -21.68
CA TRP A 405 27.69 9.06 -20.90
C TRP A 405 27.71 10.04 -19.73
N GLU A 406 26.54 10.59 -19.38
CA GLU A 406 26.41 11.55 -18.30
C GLU A 406 26.96 11.01 -16.96
N ASP A 407 26.69 9.74 -16.64
CA ASP A 407 27.17 9.13 -15.40
C ASP A 407 28.70 8.97 -15.39
N ASP A 408 29.30 8.58 -16.52
CA ASP A 408 30.76 8.53 -16.67
C ASP A 408 31.38 9.91 -16.51
N TRP A 409 30.81 10.94 -17.14
CA TRP A 409 31.27 12.31 -17.03
C TRP A 409 31.21 12.83 -15.59
N ARG A 410 30.15 12.48 -14.85
CA ARG A 410 29.93 12.98 -13.49
C ARG A 410 30.75 12.25 -12.43
N THR A 411 30.93 10.93 -12.59
CA THR A 411 31.55 10.08 -11.55
C THR A 411 33.00 9.73 -11.85
N ARG A 412 33.43 9.79 -13.11
CA ARG A 412 34.74 9.36 -13.59
C ARG A 412 35.34 10.34 -14.60
N ARG A 413 35.12 11.64 -14.37
CA ARG A 413 35.55 12.74 -15.25
C ARG A 413 37.01 12.61 -15.69
N ASP A 414 37.92 12.40 -14.73
CA ASP A 414 39.36 12.29 -15.01
C ASP A 414 39.68 11.18 -16.02
N ALA A 415 39.02 10.02 -15.91
CA ALA A 415 39.21 8.90 -16.82
C ALA A 415 38.64 9.18 -18.22
N VAL A 416 37.48 9.85 -18.28
CA VAL A 416 36.90 10.30 -19.55
C VAL A 416 37.82 11.31 -20.23
N GLU A 417 38.25 12.35 -19.51
CA GLU A 417 39.16 13.37 -20.02
C GLU A 417 40.50 12.77 -20.47
N SER A 418 41.08 11.85 -19.69
CA SER A 418 42.28 11.11 -20.05
C SER A 418 42.10 10.31 -21.35
N THR A 419 40.95 9.65 -21.51
CA THR A 419 40.61 8.90 -22.72
C THR A 419 40.47 9.83 -23.93
N LEU A 420 39.78 10.97 -23.78
CA LEU A 420 39.59 11.95 -24.84
C LEU A 420 40.91 12.58 -25.28
N ARG A 421 41.78 12.98 -24.35
CA ARG A 421 43.14 13.48 -24.66
C ARG A 421 43.93 12.46 -25.47
N ALA A 422 43.90 11.19 -25.07
CA ALA A 422 44.57 10.12 -25.79
C ALA A 422 44.02 9.91 -27.22
N LYS A 423 42.69 9.91 -27.37
CA LYS A 423 42.01 9.74 -28.68
C LYS A 423 42.22 10.92 -29.62
N LEU A 424 42.18 12.14 -29.09
CA LEU A 424 42.47 13.37 -29.83
C LEU A 424 43.98 13.60 -30.00
N GLY A 425 44.82 12.73 -29.44
CA GLY A 425 46.29 12.80 -29.49
C GLY A 425 46.85 14.13 -28.99
N VAL A 426 46.25 14.66 -27.92
CA VAL A 426 46.72 15.86 -27.21
C VAL A 426 47.58 15.38 -26.04
N ALA A 427 48.80 15.92 -25.93
CA ALA A 427 49.71 15.53 -24.86
C ALA A 427 49.26 16.10 -23.50
N THR A 428 49.47 15.35 -22.43
CA THR A 428 49.31 15.85 -21.05
C THR A 428 50.51 16.74 -20.68
N ARG A 429 50.52 17.30 -19.46
CA ARG A 429 51.65 18.06 -18.91
C ARG A 429 52.98 17.27 -18.97
N ASP A 430 52.91 15.95 -18.82
CA ASP A 430 54.07 15.05 -18.94
C ASP A 430 54.51 14.79 -20.39
N GLY A 431 53.83 15.38 -21.36
CA GLY A 431 54.15 15.29 -22.77
C GLY A 431 53.86 13.92 -23.39
N ARG A 432 54.51 13.66 -24.52
CA ARG A 432 54.48 12.39 -25.23
C ARG A 432 55.58 11.49 -24.69
N ILE A 433 55.21 10.30 -24.20
CA ILE A 433 56.17 9.32 -23.69
C ILE A 433 56.42 8.26 -24.76
N ALA A 434 57.65 8.21 -25.29
CA ALA A 434 57.99 7.24 -26.32
C ALA A 434 58.08 5.83 -25.71
N ALA A 435 57.23 4.88 -26.14
CA ALA A 435 57.22 3.51 -25.60
C ALA A 435 58.57 2.81 -25.70
N ARG A 436 59.42 3.17 -26.67
CA ARG A 436 60.80 2.66 -26.80
C ARG A 436 61.68 2.97 -25.58
N ALA A 437 61.45 4.10 -24.91
CA ALA A 437 62.20 4.53 -23.73
C ALA A 437 61.68 3.92 -22.41
N CYS A 438 60.54 3.23 -22.43
CA CYS A 438 59.99 2.56 -21.26
C CYS A 438 60.45 1.10 -21.16
N GLU A 439 60.47 0.53 -19.97
CA GLU A 439 60.73 -0.89 -19.73
C GLU A 439 59.42 -1.66 -19.64
N VAL A 440 59.38 -2.88 -20.19
CA VAL A 440 58.24 -3.77 -20.02
C VAL A 440 58.38 -4.47 -18.68
N VAL A 441 57.37 -4.34 -17.82
CA VAL A 441 57.38 -4.85 -16.45
C VAL A 441 56.15 -5.71 -16.16
N ARG A 442 56.21 -6.47 -15.05
CA ARG A 442 55.10 -7.21 -14.44
C ARG A 442 54.68 -6.48 -13.15
N PRO A 443 53.89 -5.40 -13.25
CA PRO A 443 53.53 -4.59 -12.09
C PRO A 443 52.60 -5.35 -11.13
N PRO A 444 52.59 -5.04 -9.83
CA PRO A 444 51.61 -5.55 -8.88
C PRO A 444 50.18 -5.24 -9.32
N ARG A 445 49.25 -6.14 -9.00
CA ARG A 445 47.81 -6.01 -9.33
C ARG A 445 47.24 -4.65 -8.91
N LEU A 446 47.51 -4.21 -7.68
CA LEU A 446 46.93 -2.97 -7.14
C LEU A 446 47.39 -1.73 -7.91
N GLU A 447 48.65 -1.68 -8.35
CA GLU A 447 49.18 -0.57 -9.15
C GLU A 447 48.50 -0.49 -10.52
N VAL A 448 48.26 -1.64 -11.17
CA VAL A 448 47.51 -1.66 -12.44
C VAL A 448 46.07 -1.25 -12.26
N GLN A 449 45.41 -1.71 -11.20
CA GLN A 449 44.03 -1.36 -10.92
C GLN A 449 43.87 0.14 -10.68
N ASP A 450 44.80 0.76 -9.96
CA ASP A 450 44.82 2.19 -9.74
C ASP A 450 44.99 2.97 -11.06
N LEU A 451 45.93 2.56 -11.92
CA LEU A 451 46.08 3.18 -13.25
C LEU A 451 44.81 3.03 -14.09
N LEU A 452 44.19 1.84 -14.12
CA LEU A 452 42.97 1.62 -14.87
C LEU A 452 41.78 2.44 -14.35
N GLU A 453 41.65 2.58 -13.03
CA GLU A 453 40.57 3.36 -12.42
C GLU A 453 40.65 4.83 -12.82
N ARG A 454 41.88 5.38 -12.88
CA ARG A 454 42.13 6.79 -13.24
C ARG A 454 42.10 7.06 -14.75
N HIS A 455 42.45 6.08 -15.59
CA HIS A 455 42.74 6.32 -17.01
C HIS A 455 41.96 5.46 -18.00
N HIS A 456 41.15 4.51 -17.56
CA HIS A 456 40.28 3.72 -18.43
C HIS A 456 38.82 4.06 -18.18
N ILE A 457 38.08 4.45 -19.23
CA ILE A 457 36.66 4.84 -19.11
C ILE A 457 35.76 3.72 -18.54
N GLN A 458 36.16 2.45 -18.66
CA GLN A 458 35.47 1.30 -18.05
C GLN A 458 36.02 0.86 -16.68
N GLY A 459 36.93 1.64 -16.09
CA GLY A 459 37.52 1.42 -14.75
C GLY A 459 38.39 0.18 -14.62
N ARG A 460 38.72 -0.16 -13.38
CA ARG A 460 39.58 -1.31 -13.02
C ARG A 460 38.99 -2.66 -13.43
N ARG A 461 39.88 -3.62 -13.68
CA ARG A 461 39.52 -5.01 -14.05
C ARG A 461 40.53 -5.99 -13.49
N ASP A 462 40.04 -7.14 -13.05
CA ASP A 462 40.85 -8.27 -12.63
C ASP A 462 41.25 -9.11 -13.83
N GLY A 463 42.45 -9.69 -13.78
CA GLY A 463 42.94 -10.64 -14.77
C GLY A 463 43.94 -11.63 -14.20
N THR A 464 44.37 -12.56 -15.05
CA THR A 464 45.38 -13.57 -14.74
C THR A 464 46.81 -13.09 -14.94
N LEU A 465 46.99 -12.06 -15.76
CA LEU A 465 48.30 -11.56 -16.16
C LEU A 465 48.25 -10.04 -16.30
N TYR A 466 49.25 -9.39 -15.72
CA TYR A 466 49.41 -7.94 -15.71
C TYR A 466 50.70 -7.58 -16.44
N LEU A 467 50.59 -6.67 -17.40
CA LEU A 467 51.70 -6.18 -18.22
C LEU A 467 51.74 -4.66 -18.13
N GLY A 468 52.93 -4.09 -18.00
CA GLY A 468 53.11 -2.66 -17.77
C GLY A 468 54.26 -2.06 -18.56
N LEU A 469 54.15 -0.77 -18.90
CA LEU A 469 55.28 0.04 -19.34
C LEU A 469 55.66 1.01 -18.24
N ARG A 470 56.91 0.97 -17.80
CA ARG A 470 57.45 1.85 -16.75
C ARG A 470 58.53 2.76 -17.31
N ARG A 471 58.56 4.02 -16.87
CA ARG A 471 59.71 4.90 -17.14
C ARG A 471 60.95 4.41 -16.37
N PRO A 472 62.17 4.54 -16.90
CA PRO A 472 63.37 4.25 -16.13
C PRO A 472 63.36 5.04 -14.81
N ARG A 473 63.37 4.34 -13.66
CA ARG A 473 63.26 4.91 -12.30
C ARG A 473 62.00 5.77 -12.05
N GLY A 474 60.91 5.51 -12.77
CA GLY A 474 59.67 6.29 -12.64
C GLY A 474 58.40 5.45 -12.63
N ASP A 475 57.29 6.13 -12.87
CA ASP A 475 55.97 5.54 -12.70
C ASP A 475 55.56 4.62 -13.86
N LEU A 476 54.52 3.82 -13.60
CA LEU A 476 53.83 3.03 -14.60
C LEU A 476 53.03 3.97 -15.50
N VAL A 477 53.30 3.94 -16.81
CA VAL A 477 52.68 4.84 -17.80
C VAL A 477 51.70 4.15 -18.74
N ALA A 478 51.72 2.83 -18.80
CA ALA A 478 50.73 2.03 -19.50
C ALA A 478 50.51 0.70 -18.79
N ALA A 479 49.28 0.19 -18.81
CA ALA A 479 48.95 -1.11 -18.27
C ALA A 479 48.04 -1.91 -19.21
N MET A 480 48.23 -3.22 -19.23
CA MET A 480 47.44 -4.20 -19.97
C MET A 480 47.06 -5.34 -19.02
N VAL A 481 45.76 -5.61 -18.91
CA VAL A 481 45.22 -6.72 -18.12
C VAL A 481 44.74 -7.81 -19.06
N VAL A 482 45.18 -9.05 -18.80
CA VAL A 482 44.87 -10.21 -19.61
C VAL A 482 44.27 -11.32 -18.75
N THR A 483 43.12 -11.86 -19.18
CA THR A 483 42.50 -13.05 -18.59
C THR A 483 42.71 -14.27 -19.47
N ARG A 484 43.24 -15.34 -18.89
CA ARG A 484 43.40 -16.63 -19.54
C ARG A 484 42.24 -17.57 -19.20
N THR A 485 41.66 -18.19 -20.22
CA THR A 485 40.72 -19.30 -20.07
C THR A 485 41.11 -20.39 -21.06
N LYS A 486 41.59 -21.53 -20.55
CA LYS A 486 42.18 -22.61 -21.36
C LYS A 486 43.30 -22.07 -22.28
N LEU A 487 43.13 -22.18 -23.60
CA LEU A 487 44.05 -21.69 -24.62
C LEU A 487 43.71 -20.28 -25.14
N THR A 488 42.68 -19.64 -24.60
CA THR A 488 42.29 -18.27 -24.99
C THR A 488 42.83 -17.26 -23.98
N TRP A 489 43.48 -16.23 -24.48
CA TRP A 489 44.05 -15.12 -23.72
C TRP A 489 43.36 -13.84 -24.15
N THR A 490 42.55 -13.27 -23.27
CA THR A 490 41.73 -12.10 -23.56
C THR A 490 42.40 -10.85 -23.00
N ILE A 491 42.72 -9.88 -23.85
CA ILE A 491 43.11 -8.54 -23.41
C ILE A 491 41.83 -7.81 -22.98
N ASP A 492 41.59 -7.75 -21.67
CA ASP A 492 40.38 -7.15 -21.10
C ASP A 492 40.44 -5.62 -21.06
N ARG A 493 41.61 -5.07 -20.72
CA ARG A 493 41.81 -3.62 -20.57
C ARG A 493 43.20 -3.21 -21.02
N TYR A 494 43.28 -2.04 -21.64
CA TYR A 494 44.53 -1.34 -21.91
C TYR A 494 44.32 0.15 -21.69
N ALA A 495 45.16 0.77 -20.86
CA ALA A 495 45.12 2.21 -20.60
C ALA A 495 46.53 2.79 -20.50
N THR A 496 46.61 4.10 -20.67
CA THR A 496 47.85 4.87 -20.60
C THR A 496 47.64 6.12 -19.75
N ALA A 497 48.56 6.40 -18.84
CA ALA A 497 48.52 7.60 -17.99
C ALA A 497 48.92 8.89 -18.76
N ALA A 498 49.56 8.73 -19.92
CA ALA A 498 49.92 9.81 -20.83
C ALA A 498 49.79 9.33 -22.29
N LEU A 499 50.11 10.18 -23.26
CA LEU A 499 50.20 9.75 -24.65
C LEU A 499 51.44 8.85 -24.81
N VAL A 500 51.24 7.54 -24.97
CA VAL A 500 52.32 6.54 -25.13
C VAL A 500 52.28 5.86 -26.51
N PRO A 501 52.74 6.52 -27.60
CA PRO A 501 52.69 5.93 -28.94
C PRO A 501 53.54 4.67 -29.03
N GLY A 502 52.95 3.62 -29.63
CA GLY A 502 53.56 2.29 -29.68
C GLY A 502 53.44 1.50 -28.37
N GLY A 503 52.81 2.04 -27.34
CA GLY A 503 52.70 1.40 -26.03
C GLY A 503 51.97 0.05 -26.08
N PHE A 504 50.80 0.04 -26.71
CA PHE A 504 50.01 -1.18 -26.92
C PHE A 504 50.82 -2.23 -27.68
N GLY A 505 51.46 -1.84 -28.79
CA GLY A 505 52.27 -2.75 -29.61
C GLY A 505 53.44 -3.37 -28.84
N LYS A 506 54.13 -2.58 -27.99
CA LYS A 506 55.23 -3.07 -27.15
C LYS A 506 54.76 -4.10 -26.11
N LEU A 507 53.63 -3.84 -25.46
CA LEU A 507 53.04 -4.79 -24.51
C LEU A 507 52.47 -6.02 -25.22
N LEU A 508 51.88 -5.86 -26.40
CA LEU A 508 51.39 -6.96 -27.22
C LEU A 508 52.54 -7.88 -27.66
N ALA A 509 53.69 -7.33 -28.04
CA ALA A 509 54.87 -8.14 -28.39
C ALA A 509 55.32 -9.02 -27.21
N GLU A 510 55.35 -8.47 -25.99
CA GLU A 510 55.63 -9.26 -24.79
C GLU A 510 54.56 -10.31 -24.51
N LEU A 511 53.28 -9.94 -24.66
CA LEU A 511 52.18 -10.88 -24.49
C LEU A 511 52.29 -12.05 -25.48
N ARG A 512 52.60 -11.79 -26.75
CA ARG A 512 52.79 -12.83 -27.77
C ARG A 512 53.90 -13.80 -27.38
N ARG A 513 55.03 -13.30 -26.88
CA ARG A 513 56.12 -14.15 -26.36
C ARG A 513 55.66 -15.01 -25.19
N HIS A 514 54.92 -14.43 -24.25
CA HIS A 514 54.39 -15.15 -23.09
C HIS A 514 53.40 -16.25 -23.49
N VAL A 515 52.50 -15.96 -24.44
CA VAL A 515 51.53 -16.94 -24.96
C VAL A 515 52.24 -18.07 -25.70
N ALA A 516 53.19 -17.77 -26.60
CA ALA A 516 53.96 -18.78 -27.32
C ALA A 516 54.75 -19.68 -26.38
N ALA A 517 55.38 -19.11 -25.33
CA ALA A 517 56.09 -19.86 -24.30
C ALA A 517 55.15 -20.72 -23.42
N SER A 518 53.86 -20.38 -23.37
CA SER A 518 52.84 -21.11 -22.61
C SER A 518 52.13 -22.19 -23.42
N GLY A 519 52.71 -22.62 -24.55
CA GLY A 519 52.15 -23.63 -25.45
C GLY A 519 51.29 -23.07 -26.60
N GLY A 520 51.35 -21.76 -26.85
CA GLY A 520 50.55 -21.11 -27.89
C GLY A 520 49.07 -20.93 -27.49
N GLY A 521 48.26 -20.51 -28.45
CA GLY A 521 46.82 -20.33 -28.29
C GLY A 521 46.29 -19.10 -29.01
N LYS A 522 45.10 -18.67 -28.61
CA LYS A 522 44.36 -17.58 -29.26
C LYS A 522 44.38 -16.31 -28.41
N LEU A 523 44.89 -15.21 -28.96
CA LEU A 523 44.67 -13.87 -28.43
C LEU A 523 43.29 -13.37 -28.86
N VAL A 524 42.53 -12.83 -27.91
CA VAL A 524 41.22 -12.22 -28.13
C VAL A 524 41.18 -10.84 -27.49
N THR A 525 40.51 -9.89 -28.11
CA THR A 525 40.16 -8.62 -27.47
C THR A 525 38.86 -8.07 -28.06
N PHE A 526 38.32 -7.01 -27.48
CA PHE A 526 37.04 -6.43 -27.87
C PHE A 526 37.19 -4.92 -28.02
N SER A 527 36.77 -4.37 -29.17
CA SER A 527 36.58 -2.93 -29.31
C SER A 527 35.15 -2.58 -28.96
N ASP A 528 34.98 -1.75 -27.95
CA ASP A 528 33.69 -1.17 -27.60
C ASP A 528 33.34 -0.06 -28.60
N ASN A 529 32.22 -0.20 -29.32
CA ASN A 529 31.83 0.73 -30.38
C ASN A 529 31.44 2.12 -29.83
N GLU A 530 31.28 2.25 -28.50
CA GLU A 530 31.06 3.56 -27.87
C GLU A 530 32.33 4.42 -27.84
N ILE A 531 33.53 3.81 -27.90
CA ILE A 531 34.80 4.54 -27.73
C ILE A 531 35.87 4.19 -28.76
N SER A 532 35.65 3.17 -29.59
CA SER A 532 36.66 2.61 -30.49
C SER A 532 36.05 2.15 -31.81
N ASP A 533 36.78 2.42 -32.89
CA ASP A 533 36.52 1.89 -34.24
C ASP A 533 37.27 0.57 -34.52
N GLY A 534 38.19 0.19 -33.61
CA GLY A 534 39.03 -1.00 -33.72
C GLY A 534 40.32 -0.82 -34.54
N ALA A 535 40.63 0.40 -35.01
CA ALA A 535 41.80 0.66 -35.85
C ALA A 535 43.12 0.23 -35.19
N LEU A 536 43.25 0.39 -33.87
CA LEU A 536 44.42 -0.07 -33.10
C LEU A 536 44.66 -1.58 -33.25
N TYR A 537 43.60 -2.38 -33.20
CA TYR A 537 43.71 -3.84 -33.26
C TYR A 537 44.02 -4.31 -34.68
N ALA A 538 43.35 -3.72 -35.68
CA ALA A 538 43.68 -3.96 -37.08
C ALA A 538 45.15 -3.65 -37.38
N ALA A 539 45.64 -2.48 -36.94
CA ALA A 539 47.02 -2.03 -37.15
C ALA A 539 48.07 -2.90 -36.42
N THR A 540 47.66 -3.69 -35.42
CA THR A 540 48.56 -4.58 -34.66
C THR A 540 48.40 -6.05 -35.01
N GLY A 541 47.73 -6.35 -36.12
CA GLY A 541 47.67 -7.69 -36.71
C GLY A 541 46.52 -8.55 -36.20
N PHE A 542 45.57 -8.01 -35.46
CA PHE A 542 44.33 -8.73 -35.15
C PHE A 542 43.38 -8.72 -36.36
N THR A 543 42.65 -9.80 -36.53
CA THR A 543 41.56 -9.89 -37.50
C THR A 543 40.22 -9.64 -36.81
N ALA A 544 39.36 -8.84 -37.47
CA ALA A 544 38.01 -8.63 -37.02
C ALA A 544 37.20 -9.93 -37.15
N GLY A 545 36.56 -10.32 -36.06
CA GLY A 545 35.64 -11.45 -36.00
C GLY A 545 34.19 -10.98 -35.92
N ARG A 546 33.41 -11.67 -35.10
CA ARG A 546 31.97 -11.41 -34.93
C ARG A 546 31.69 -10.05 -34.28
N GLU A 547 30.72 -9.31 -34.84
CA GLU A 547 30.05 -8.21 -34.15
C GLU A 547 29.12 -8.74 -33.05
N ILE A 548 29.30 -8.23 -31.85
CA ILE A 548 28.44 -8.46 -30.69
C ILE A 548 27.35 -7.39 -30.71
N PRO A 549 26.07 -7.78 -30.70
CA PRO A 549 24.98 -6.82 -30.76
C PRO A 549 24.89 -5.99 -29.47
N PRO A 550 24.19 -4.83 -29.50
CA PRO A 550 24.01 -3.98 -28.34
C PRO A 550 23.53 -4.74 -27.12
N ASP A 551 24.17 -4.47 -26.00
CA ASP A 551 23.74 -4.89 -24.67
C ASP A 551 23.08 -3.73 -23.92
N TYR A 552 22.38 -4.02 -22.83
CA TYR A 552 21.71 -2.99 -22.02
C TYR A 552 22.16 -2.98 -20.56
N ALA A 553 22.10 -1.78 -19.99
CA ALA A 553 22.10 -1.51 -18.56
C ALA A 553 20.72 -0.95 -18.15
N TYR A 554 20.44 -0.96 -16.85
CA TYR A 554 19.31 -0.24 -16.28
C TYR A 554 19.73 1.15 -15.83
N VAL A 555 18.82 2.11 -15.97
CA VAL A 555 18.94 3.43 -15.37
C VAL A 555 18.40 3.35 -13.95
N ALA A 556 19.28 3.46 -12.96
CA ALA A 556 18.92 3.51 -11.54
C ALA A 556 19.27 4.89 -11.00
N GLY A 557 18.26 5.72 -10.75
CA GLY A 557 18.47 7.14 -10.44
C GLY A 557 19.06 7.88 -11.64
N ILE A 558 20.35 8.21 -11.58
CA ILE A 558 21.08 8.94 -12.63
C ILE A 558 22.23 8.11 -13.24
N GLU A 559 22.41 6.85 -12.82
CA GLU A 559 23.54 6.01 -13.21
C GLU A 559 23.09 4.82 -14.03
N ARG A 560 23.97 4.35 -14.92
CA ARG A 560 23.79 3.08 -15.62
C ARG A 560 24.33 1.97 -14.73
N VAL A 561 23.45 1.05 -14.37
CA VAL A 561 23.77 -0.10 -13.55
C VAL A 561 23.59 -1.36 -14.39
N HIS A 562 24.63 -2.20 -14.40
CA HIS A 562 24.61 -3.44 -15.17
C HIS A 562 23.40 -4.32 -14.80
N LYS A 563 22.71 -4.88 -15.80
CA LYS A 563 21.47 -5.69 -15.64
C LYS A 563 21.56 -6.82 -14.61
N PHE A 564 22.74 -7.38 -14.38
CA PHE A 564 22.96 -8.42 -13.37
C PHE A 564 22.81 -7.94 -11.92
N ASN A 565 22.85 -6.63 -11.68
CA ASN A 565 22.50 -6.09 -10.36
C ASN A 565 20.99 -6.14 -10.10
N TYR A 566 20.16 -6.40 -11.11
CA TYR A 566 18.70 -6.47 -10.96
C TYR A 566 18.19 -7.82 -11.45
N ARG A 567 18.67 -8.89 -10.80
CA ARG A 567 18.14 -10.24 -10.94
C ARG A 567 16.91 -10.41 -10.05
N ARG A 568 16.05 -11.37 -10.37
CA ARG A 568 14.84 -11.72 -9.61
C ARG A 568 15.08 -11.84 -8.11
N ALA A 569 16.21 -12.45 -7.73
CA ALA A 569 16.61 -12.59 -6.33
C ALA A 569 16.72 -11.24 -5.60
N ARG A 570 17.29 -10.21 -6.25
CA ARG A 570 17.40 -8.87 -5.64
C ARG A 570 16.03 -8.23 -5.46
N PHE A 571 15.16 -8.29 -6.49
CA PHE A 571 13.80 -7.75 -6.36
C PHE A 571 13.07 -8.38 -5.16
N ARG A 572 13.26 -9.69 -4.93
CA ARG A 572 12.66 -10.40 -3.79
C ARG A 572 13.25 -10.00 -2.44
N SER A 573 14.55 -9.73 -2.36
CA SER A 573 15.24 -9.51 -1.08
C SER A 573 15.41 -8.05 -0.68
N ASP A 574 15.36 -7.12 -1.64
CA ASP A 574 15.60 -5.69 -1.43
C ASP A 574 14.27 -4.99 -1.08
N PRO A 575 14.04 -4.58 0.17
CA PRO A 575 12.77 -3.99 0.59
C PRO A 575 12.49 -2.63 -0.07
N ALA A 576 13.48 -2.02 -0.72
CA ALA A 576 13.28 -0.80 -1.50
C ALA A 576 12.71 -1.06 -2.91
N LEU A 577 12.59 -2.33 -3.32
CA LEU A 577 12.07 -2.73 -4.62
C LEU A 577 10.71 -3.44 -4.47
N GLU A 578 9.77 -3.09 -5.33
CA GLU A 578 8.51 -3.80 -5.45
C GLU A 578 8.71 -5.19 -6.06
N TYR A 579 8.14 -6.20 -5.41
CA TYR A 579 8.22 -7.59 -5.86
C TYR A 579 6.85 -8.24 -5.99
N ARG A 580 6.68 -8.97 -7.08
CA ARG A 580 5.50 -9.79 -7.37
C ARG A 580 5.95 -11.10 -8.01
N GLU A 581 5.56 -12.24 -7.43
CA GLU A 581 6.06 -13.56 -7.81
C GLU A 581 5.62 -13.93 -9.24
N GLU A 582 4.48 -13.42 -9.70
CA GLU A 582 3.93 -13.66 -11.03
C GLU A 582 4.65 -12.93 -12.16
N LEU A 583 5.47 -11.91 -11.85
CA LEU A 583 6.13 -11.06 -12.85
C LEU A 583 7.50 -11.61 -13.28
N SER A 584 7.83 -11.46 -14.57
CA SER A 584 9.18 -11.70 -15.10
C SER A 584 10.18 -10.64 -14.63
N GLU A 585 11.49 -10.88 -14.77
CA GLU A 585 12.53 -9.88 -14.41
C GLU A 585 12.36 -8.56 -15.17
N SER A 586 11.90 -8.61 -16.42
CA SER A 586 11.65 -7.40 -17.23
C SER A 586 10.41 -6.64 -16.75
N GLU A 587 9.38 -7.35 -16.32
CA GLU A 587 8.17 -6.74 -15.75
C GLU A 587 8.44 -6.18 -14.35
N LEU A 588 9.24 -6.87 -13.53
CA LEU A 588 9.72 -6.36 -12.24
C LEU A 588 10.57 -5.09 -12.43
N ALA A 589 11.46 -5.06 -13.42
CA ALA A 589 12.23 -3.87 -13.73
C ALA A 589 11.31 -2.70 -14.12
N ARG A 590 10.28 -2.94 -14.94
CA ARG A 590 9.29 -1.91 -15.30
C ARG A 590 8.47 -1.43 -14.10
N LEU A 591 8.02 -2.35 -13.24
CA LEU A 591 7.31 -2.04 -12.00
C LEU A 591 8.14 -1.08 -11.13
N ASN A 592 9.45 -1.35 -11.04
CA ASN A 592 10.41 -0.56 -10.30
C ASN A 592 10.98 0.64 -11.08
N LYS A 593 10.40 1.01 -12.23
CA LYS A 593 10.82 2.16 -13.05
C LYS A 593 12.30 2.11 -13.49
N LEU A 594 12.84 0.91 -13.65
CA LEU A 594 14.19 0.68 -14.16
C LEU A 594 14.15 0.62 -15.70
N HIS A 595 14.48 1.74 -16.32
CA HIS A 595 14.49 1.88 -17.78
C HIS A 595 15.77 1.34 -18.38
N ARG A 596 15.70 0.77 -19.58
CA ARG A 596 16.88 0.21 -20.25
C ARG A 596 17.58 1.27 -21.05
N VAL A 597 18.89 1.20 -21.10
CA VAL A 597 19.73 1.98 -21.99
C VAL A 597 20.68 1.03 -22.70
N TRP A 598 20.83 1.22 -24.01
CA TRP A 598 21.57 0.30 -24.88
C TRP A 598 22.92 0.89 -25.27
N ASP A 599 23.95 0.05 -25.28
CA ASP A 599 25.27 0.42 -25.80
C ASP A 599 25.30 0.32 -27.34
N SER A 600 26.48 0.54 -27.94
CA SER A 600 26.65 0.42 -29.41
C SER A 600 27.13 -0.96 -29.87
N GLY A 601 27.13 -1.96 -28.99
CA GLY A 601 27.73 -3.26 -29.23
C GLY A 601 29.25 -3.21 -29.31
N LYS A 602 29.86 -4.34 -29.67
CA LYS A 602 31.32 -4.52 -29.67
C LYS A 602 31.77 -5.31 -30.89
N VAL A 603 33.03 -5.17 -31.28
CA VAL A 603 33.65 -6.07 -32.26
C VAL A 603 34.65 -6.97 -31.55
N ARG A 604 34.57 -8.28 -31.76
CA ARG A 604 35.57 -9.24 -31.29
C ARG A 604 36.74 -9.26 -32.27
N TRP A 605 37.96 -9.19 -31.75
CA TRP A 605 39.21 -9.27 -32.50
C TRP A 605 39.99 -10.52 -32.09
N GLY A 606 40.59 -11.21 -33.05
CA GLY A 606 41.31 -12.46 -32.84
C GLY A 606 42.69 -12.49 -33.49
N MET A 607 43.61 -13.23 -32.88
CA MET A 607 44.94 -13.52 -33.42
C MET A 607 45.40 -14.89 -32.91
N GLU A 608 45.86 -15.77 -33.79
CA GLU A 608 46.43 -17.05 -33.41
C GLU A 608 47.93 -16.90 -33.13
N ILE A 609 48.41 -17.55 -32.06
CA ILE A 609 49.80 -17.53 -31.64
C ILE A 609 50.32 -18.97 -31.56
N PRO A 610 51.30 -19.36 -32.40
CA PRO A 610 51.88 -20.69 -32.35
C PRO A 610 52.68 -20.91 -31.07
N ALA A 611 52.84 -22.18 -30.69
CA ALA A 611 53.76 -22.56 -29.61
C ALA A 611 55.21 -22.27 -30.01
N ARG A 612 56.08 -21.97 -29.04
CA ARG A 612 57.50 -21.72 -29.31
C ARG A 612 58.16 -23.01 -29.82
N GLY A 613 58.58 -23.02 -31.09
CA GLY A 613 59.22 -24.17 -31.75
C GLY A 613 58.32 -24.98 -32.69
N ALA A 614 57.09 -24.51 -32.95
CA ALA A 614 56.20 -25.02 -33.99
C ALA A 614 56.27 -24.20 -35.29
#